data_AF-A0A927L4F5-F1
#
_entry.id   AF-A0A927L4F5-F1
#
_cell.length_a   1.000
_cell.length_b   1.000
_cell.length_c   1.000
_cell.angle_alpha   90.00
_cell.angle_beta   90.00
_cell.angle_gamma   90.00
#
_symmetry.space_group_name_H-M   'P 1'
#
loop_
_entity.id
_entity.type
_entity.pdbx_description
1 polymer ?
#
loop_
_entity_poly.entity_id
_entity_poly.type
_entity_poly.pdbx_seq_one_letter_code
_entity_poly.pdbx_strand_id
1 'polypeptide(L)'
;MANHAISQHIAALAGIPKQSTAAPVLPLPAVKPGHRLVPATVGLPGSVQTIWIECADWCVTDHTQSVGFVEDINHEGEHRKMSLSPSHGDRVPVEVYLSQWPSSAEDKGQPTLAVDLDYEVATYGRTAALALADQLVAFAADVRRLAQTLPDDAPARSQADEALRRVQGGAA
;
A
#
# COMPACT_ATOMS: atom_id res chain seq x y z
N MET A 1 -52.58 39.73 -39.72
CA MET A 1 -51.31 40.41 -40.04
C MET A 1 -50.37 40.22 -38.85
N ALA A 2 -49.58 39.15 -38.82
CA ALA A 2 -48.59 38.90 -37.77
C ALA A 2 -47.49 38.02 -38.37
N ASN A 3 -46.37 38.62 -38.74
CA ASN A 3 -45.20 37.90 -39.22
C ASN A 3 -43.98 38.83 -39.13
N HIS A 4 -43.31 38.93 -37.98
CA HIS A 4 -41.97 39.54 -37.86
C HIS A 4 -41.41 39.31 -36.45
N ALA A 5 -40.77 38.16 -36.19
CA ALA A 5 -39.94 37.96 -34.99
C ALA A 5 -39.02 36.72 -35.08
N ILE A 6 -38.29 36.50 -36.19
CA ILE A 6 -37.25 35.45 -36.23
C ILE A 6 -36.09 35.94 -37.11
N SER A 7 -35.26 36.88 -36.65
CA SER A 7 -34.08 37.28 -37.44
C SER A 7 -32.97 38.02 -36.69
N GLN A 8 -32.68 37.73 -35.42
CA GLN A 8 -31.65 38.49 -34.67
C GLN A 8 -30.57 37.70 -33.90
N HIS A 9 -30.42 36.37 -34.06
CA HIS A 9 -29.47 35.60 -33.24
C HIS A 9 -28.14 35.19 -33.91
N ILE A 10 -27.78 35.69 -35.10
CA ILE A 10 -26.54 35.23 -35.79
C ILE A 10 -25.32 36.15 -35.57
N ALA A 11 -25.46 37.32 -34.94
CA ALA A 11 -24.41 38.35 -34.95
C ALA A 11 -23.31 38.27 -33.86
N ALA A 12 -23.17 37.16 -33.11
CA ALA A 12 -22.29 37.12 -31.92
C ALA A 12 -21.09 36.15 -31.99
N LEU A 13 -20.56 35.84 -33.18
CA LEU A 13 -19.37 34.98 -33.33
C LEU A 13 -18.06 35.72 -33.68
N ALA A 14 -18.07 37.06 -33.74
CA ALA A 14 -16.91 37.86 -34.19
C ALA A 14 -15.80 38.07 -33.14
N GLY A 15 -15.87 37.41 -31.98
CA GLY A 15 -14.95 37.64 -30.85
C GLY A 15 -14.20 36.41 -30.33
N ILE A 16 -14.31 35.24 -30.97
CA ILE A 16 -13.57 34.05 -30.51
C ILE A 16 -12.09 34.25 -30.88
N PRO A 17 -11.18 34.32 -29.89
CA PRO A 17 -9.75 34.39 -30.19
C PRO A 17 -9.37 33.18 -31.04
N LYS A 18 -8.63 33.41 -32.14
CA LYS A 18 -8.10 32.32 -32.98
C LYS A 18 -7.43 31.30 -32.06
N GLN A 19 -7.90 30.05 -32.11
CA GLN A 19 -7.24 28.93 -31.44
C GLN A 19 -5.76 29.01 -31.79
N SER A 20 -4.93 29.24 -30.77
CA SER A 20 -3.48 29.22 -30.92
C SER A 20 -3.14 27.86 -31.56
N THR A 21 -2.43 27.89 -32.68
CA THR A 21 -1.98 26.69 -33.39
C THR A 21 -1.44 25.71 -32.38
N ALA A 22 -2.07 24.54 -32.27
CA ALA A 22 -1.75 23.54 -31.26
C ALA A 22 -0.24 23.34 -31.22
N ALA A 23 0.35 23.52 -30.04
CA ALA A 23 1.76 23.22 -29.84
C ALA A 23 2.04 21.80 -30.35
N PRO A 24 3.20 21.55 -30.99
CA PRO A 24 3.55 20.21 -31.44
C PRO A 24 3.40 19.24 -30.27
N VAL A 25 2.54 18.24 -30.43
CA VAL A 25 2.37 17.17 -29.44
C VAL A 25 3.69 16.44 -29.39
N LEU A 26 4.48 16.70 -28.34
CA LEU A 26 5.68 15.92 -28.09
C LEU A 26 5.24 14.47 -27.84
N PRO A 27 5.89 13.47 -28.47
CA PRO A 27 5.59 12.08 -28.18
C PRO A 27 5.77 11.84 -26.69
N LEU A 28 4.77 11.20 -26.07
CA LEU A 28 4.89 10.81 -24.67
C LEU A 28 6.12 9.89 -24.52
N PRO A 29 6.88 10.04 -23.44
CA PRO A 29 7.98 9.12 -23.14
C PRO A 29 7.47 7.68 -23.19
N ALA A 30 8.24 6.80 -23.82
CA ALA A 30 7.92 5.38 -23.80
C ALA A 30 8.01 4.88 -22.35
N VAL A 31 6.92 4.30 -21.87
CA VAL A 31 6.86 3.70 -20.53
C VAL A 31 7.79 2.50 -20.46
N LYS A 32 8.56 2.38 -19.37
CA LYS A 32 9.45 1.23 -19.17
C LYS A 32 8.67 -0.10 -19.20
N PRO A 33 9.25 -1.19 -19.72
CA PRO A 33 8.65 -2.52 -19.61
C PRO A 33 8.30 -2.88 -18.16
N GLY A 34 7.16 -3.51 -17.95
CA GLY A 34 6.65 -3.85 -16.60
C GLY A 34 6.16 -2.65 -15.79
N HIS A 35 5.92 -1.50 -16.44
CA HIS A 35 5.35 -0.30 -15.84
C HIS A 35 4.14 0.17 -16.64
N ARG A 36 3.28 0.92 -15.97
CA ARG A 36 2.12 1.65 -16.51
C ARG A 36 2.15 3.09 -16.06
N LEU A 37 1.53 4.00 -16.81
CA LEU A 37 1.28 5.35 -16.32
C LEU A 37 0.02 5.37 -15.46
N VAL A 38 0.13 5.92 -14.25
CA VAL A 38 -1.01 6.13 -13.35
C VAL A 38 -1.07 7.59 -12.91
N PRO A 39 -2.27 8.14 -12.65
CA PRO A 39 -2.38 9.45 -12.03
C PRO A 39 -1.91 9.40 -10.57
N ALA A 40 -1.19 10.43 -10.14
CA ALA A 40 -0.82 10.65 -8.75
C ALA A 40 -1.21 12.06 -8.30
N THR A 41 -1.70 12.20 -7.08
CA THR A 41 -2.04 13.49 -6.47
C THR A 41 -0.89 13.94 -5.58
N VAL A 42 -0.32 15.10 -5.88
CA VAL A 42 0.81 15.67 -5.11
C VAL A 42 0.51 17.11 -4.71
N GLY A 43 1.04 17.55 -3.57
CA GLY A 43 0.95 18.92 -3.09
C GLY A 43 0.27 19.05 -1.72
N LEU A 44 0.38 20.23 -1.13
CA LEU A 44 -0.21 20.55 0.17
C LEU A 44 -1.71 20.88 0.04
N PRO A 45 -2.49 20.79 1.14
CA PRO A 45 -3.88 21.22 1.15
C PRO A 45 -4.06 22.64 0.59
N GLY A 46 -4.92 22.77 -0.42
CA GLY A 46 -5.16 24.03 -1.14
C GLY A 46 -4.27 24.27 -2.37
N SER A 47 -3.30 23.38 -2.64
CA SER A 47 -2.42 23.45 -3.81
C SER A 47 -2.04 22.06 -4.32
N VAL A 48 -3.05 21.20 -4.53
CA VAL A 48 -2.86 19.85 -5.07
C VAL A 48 -2.87 19.86 -6.60
N GLN A 49 -2.06 19.02 -7.21
CA GLN A 49 -2.01 18.80 -8.66
C GLN A 49 -2.00 17.30 -8.97
N THR A 50 -2.59 16.93 -10.10
CA THR A 50 -2.48 15.57 -10.64
C THR A 50 -1.33 15.50 -11.62
N ILE A 51 -0.40 14.59 -11.37
CA ILE A 51 0.69 14.24 -12.29
C ILE A 51 0.51 12.80 -12.79
N TRP A 52 1.23 12.42 -13.84
CA TRP A 52 1.29 11.03 -14.30
C TRP A 52 2.66 10.46 -13.97
N ILE A 53 2.69 9.33 -13.25
CA ILE A 53 3.93 8.66 -12.84
C ILE A 53 4.05 7.30 -13.49
N GLU A 54 5.28 6.86 -13.73
CA GLU A 54 5.56 5.46 -14.09
C GLU A 54 5.41 4.59 -12.83
N CYS A 55 4.50 3.63 -12.88
CA CYS A 55 4.19 2.75 -11.76
C CYS A 55 4.40 1.31 -12.18
N ALA A 56 5.18 0.56 -11.41
CA ALA A 56 5.46 -0.83 -11.72
C ALA A 56 4.19 -1.69 -11.66
N ASP A 57 4.11 -2.74 -12.48
CA ASP A 57 2.92 -3.61 -12.57
C ASP A 57 2.59 -4.34 -11.26
N TRP A 58 3.58 -4.52 -10.39
CA TRP A 58 3.40 -5.11 -9.06
C TRP A 58 2.87 -4.12 -8.02
N CYS A 59 2.90 -2.81 -8.28
CA CYS A 59 2.47 -1.81 -7.33
C CYS A 59 0.95 -1.74 -7.22
N VAL A 60 0.45 -1.84 -5.99
CA VAL A 60 -0.96 -1.85 -5.62
C VAL A 60 -1.43 -0.56 -4.93
N THR A 61 -0.51 0.36 -4.63
CA THR A 61 -0.80 1.65 -3.98
C THR A 61 -1.73 2.53 -4.84
N ASP A 62 -2.74 3.12 -4.20
CA ASP A 62 -3.57 4.16 -4.80
C ASP A 62 -2.88 5.52 -4.68
N HIS A 63 -2.20 5.93 -5.75
CA HIS A 63 -1.48 7.21 -5.83
C HIS A 63 -2.39 8.44 -5.94
N THR A 64 -3.71 8.26 -6.03
CA THR A 64 -4.64 9.41 -6.04
C THR A 64 -4.84 10.00 -4.65
N GLN A 65 -4.42 9.30 -3.59
CA GLN A 65 -4.29 9.85 -2.25
C GLN A 65 -3.14 10.86 -2.21
N SER A 66 -3.43 12.07 -1.74
CA SER A 66 -2.47 13.18 -1.82
C SER A 66 -1.23 12.92 -0.97
N VAL A 67 -0.07 12.91 -1.61
CA VAL A 67 1.21 13.04 -0.92
C VAL A 67 1.67 14.50 -0.93
N GLY A 68 2.51 14.89 0.04
CA GLY A 68 2.99 16.26 0.14
C GLY A 68 3.87 16.64 -1.05
N PHE A 69 4.88 15.82 -1.34
CA PHE A 69 5.87 16.08 -2.37
C PHE A 69 6.04 14.91 -3.34
N VAL A 70 6.61 15.16 -4.52
CA VAL A 70 6.78 14.13 -5.58
C VAL A 70 7.80 13.08 -5.14
N GLU A 71 8.80 13.48 -4.37
CA GLU A 71 9.79 12.60 -3.76
C GLU A 71 9.21 11.63 -2.73
N ASP A 72 8.02 11.91 -2.19
CA ASP A 72 7.32 11.05 -1.23
C ASP A 72 6.46 9.97 -1.91
N ILE A 73 6.51 9.87 -3.24
CA ILE A 73 5.82 8.79 -3.96
C ILE A 73 6.55 7.48 -3.69
N ASN A 74 5.88 6.55 -3.00
CA ASN A 74 6.34 5.19 -2.78
C ASN A 74 5.47 4.19 -3.55
N HIS A 75 6.10 3.28 -4.29
CA HIS A 75 5.40 2.14 -4.88
C HIS A 75 5.44 0.95 -3.93
N GLU A 76 4.27 0.50 -3.48
CA GLU A 76 4.16 -0.67 -2.59
C GLU A 76 3.48 -1.84 -3.30
N GLY A 77 4.05 -3.03 -3.12
CA GLY A 77 3.46 -4.29 -3.54
C GLY A 77 2.44 -4.81 -2.54
N GLU A 78 1.88 -5.99 -2.82
CA GLU A 78 0.92 -6.61 -1.89
C GLU A 78 1.59 -6.99 -0.56
N HIS A 79 0.95 -6.64 0.55
CA HIS A 79 1.48 -6.90 1.90
C HIS A 79 1.27 -8.36 2.31
N ARG A 80 2.28 -8.92 2.96
CA ARG A 80 2.20 -10.20 3.69
C ARG A 80 2.28 -9.89 5.18
N LYS A 81 1.27 -10.30 5.95
CA LYS A 81 1.15 -9.96 7.37
C LYS A 81 1.31 -11.21 8.22
N MET A 82 2.11 -11.14 9.27
CA MET A 82 2.28 -12.18 10.27
C MET A 82 1.93 -11.62 11.65
N SER A 83 0.85 -12.12 12.25
CA SER A 83 0.44 -11.77 13.60
C SER A 83 0.98 -12.79 14.62
N LEU A 84 1.77 -12.34 15.59
CA LEU A 84 2.41 -13.22 16.57
C LEU A 84 1.58 -13.50 17.84
N SER A 85 0.57 -12.69 18.18
CA SER A 85 -0.40 -13.00 19.26
C SER A 85 -1.62 -12.06 19.27
N PRO A 86 -2.82 -12.52 19.66
CA PRO A 86 -3.98 -11.65 19.95
C PRO A 86 -3.85 -10.82 21.24
N SER A 87 -2.94 -11.20 22.15
CA SER A 87 -2.82 -10.61 23.49
C SER A 87 -1.65 -9.62 23.64
N HIS A 88 -0.91 -9.33 22.57
CA HIS A 88 0.15 -8.32 22.59
C HIS A 88 -0.48 -6.92 22.52
N GLY A 89 -0.11 -6.04 23.45
CA GLY A 89 -0.74 -4.73 23.65
C GLY A 89 -0.71 -3.83 22.41
N ASP A 90 0.34 -3.95 21.60
CA ASP A 90 0.59 -3.05 20.48
C ASP A 90 0.03 -3.55 19.13
N ARG A 91 -0.43 -4.81 19.04
CA ARG A 91 -1.23 -5.38 17.94
C ARG A 91 -0.74 -5.21 16.48
N VAL A 92 0.38 -4.57 16.22
CA VAL A 92 0.82 -4.36 14.83
C VAL A 92 1.45 -5.64 14.29
N PRO A 93 0.91 -6.21 13.19
CA PRO A 93 1.51 -7.38 12.55
C PRO A 93 2.86 -7.01 11.97
N VAL A 94 3.78 -7.98 11.91
CA VAL A 94 4.96 -7.83 11.06
C VAL A 94 4.49 -7.86 9.62
N GLU A 95 4.75 -6.80 8.86
CA GLU A 95 4.38 -6.73 7.45
C GLU A 95 5.62 -6.79 6.56
N VAL A 96 5.49 -7.51 5.45
CA VAL A 96 6.54 -7.65 4.44
C VAL A 96 5.95 -7.36 3.07
N TYR A 97 6.55 -6.44 2.33
CA TYR A 97 6.08 -6.00 1.01
C TYR A 97 7.24 -5.51 0.13
N LEU A 98 7.01 -5.43 -1.19
CA LEU A 98 7.94 -4.73 -2.08
C LEU A 98 7.73 -3.22 -1.91
N SER A 99 8.83 -2.48 -1.79
CA SER A 99 8.81 -1.02 -1.65
C SER A 99 9.79 -0.40 -2.65
N GLN A 100 9.44 0.75 -3.21
CA GLN A 100 10.32 1.48 -4.12
C GLN A 100 10.03 2.97 -4.03
N TRP A 101 11.01 3.70 -3.55
CA TRP A 101 11.05 5.17 -3.53
C TRP A 101 11.86 5.66 -4.73
N PRO A 102 11.26 6.06 -5.87
CA PRO A 102 12.01 6.38 -7.09
C PRO A 102 13.03 7.51 -6.90
N SER A 103 12.76 8.40 -5.93
CA SER A 103 13.60 9.54 -5.58
C SER A 103 14.63 9.25 -4.47
N SER A 104 14.64 8.03 -3.91
CA SER A 104 15.58 7.67 -2.83
C SER A 104 17.01 7.60 -3.33
N ALA A 105 17.91 8.31 -2.65
CA ALA A 105 19.34 8.29 -2.90
C ALA A 105 20.02 7.01 -2.35
N GLU A 106 19.48 6.44 -1.27
CA GLU A 106 20.05 5.29 -0.59
C GLU A 106 19.96 4.03 -1.46
N ASP A 107 18.75 3.75 -1.96
CA ASP A 107 18.46 2.58 -2.81
C ASP A 107 18.54 2.87 -4.31
N LYS A 108 18.88 4.11 -4.69
CA LYS A 108 18.97 4.58 -6.08
C LYS A 108 17.69 4.29 -6.89
N GLY A 109 16.54 4.43 -6.23
CA GLY A 109 15.23 4.11 -6.80
C GLY A 109 15.03 2.65 -7.20
N GLN A 110 15.84 1.70 -6.69
CA GLN A 110 15.61 0.27 -6.92
C GLN A 110 14.54 -0.28 -5.96
N PRO A 111 13.72 -1.25 -6.39
CA PRO A 111 12.81 -1.96 -5.48
C PRO A 111 13.57 -2.75 -4.42
N THR A 112 13.10 -2.68 -3.18
CA THR A 112 13.58 -3.42 -2.02
C THR A 112 12.45 -4.24 -1.39
N LEU A 113 12.79 -5.22 -0.56
CA LEU A 113 11.85 -5.84 0.36
C LEU A 113 11.81 -4.98 1.63
N ALA A 114 10.67 -4.39 1.95
CA ALA A 114 10.44 -3.72 3.22
C ALA A 114 9.92 -4.72 4.25
N VAL A 115 10.45 -4.63 5.48
CA VAL A 115 9.96 -5.32 6.67
C VAL A 115 9.57 -4.27 7.68
N ASP A 116 8.28 -4.17 7.94
CA ASP A 116 7.66 -3.18 8.82
C ASP A 116 7.36 -3.82 10.18
N LEU A 117 7.93 -3.22 11.22
CA LEU A 117 7.82 -3.61 12.62
C LEU A 117 7.13 -2.52 13.46
N ASP A 118 6.13 -1.84 12.89
CA ASP A 118 5.35 -0.73 13.48
C ASP A 118 6.11 0.61 13.49
N TYR A 119 7.12 0.72 14.34
CA TYR A 119 7.88 1.97 14.51
C TYR A 119 9.11 2.07 13.61
N GLU A 120 9.46 0.97 12.94
CA GLU A 120 10.67 0.85 12.14
C GLU A 120 10.39 0.05 10.87
N VAL A 121 10.88 0.56 9.74
CA VAL A 121 10.86 -0.14 8.46
C VAL A 121 12.30 -0.41 8.05
N ALA A 122 12.66 -1.68 7.95
CA ALA A 122 13.95 -2.11 7.43
C ALA A 122 13.82 -2.51 5.96
N THR A 123 14.72 -2.03 5.10
CA THR A 123 14.74 -2.36 3.68
C THR A 123 15.87 -3.34 3.35
N TYR A 124 15.58 -4.29 2.46
CA TYR A 124 16.53 -5.32 2.05
C TYR A 124 16.58 -5.42 0.53
N GLY A 125 17.78 -5.30 -0.03
CA GLY A 125 18.02 -5.70 -1.41
C GLY A 125 17.81 -7.21 -1.61
N ARG A 126 17.62 -7.64 -2.86
CA ARG A 126 17.24 -9.03 -3.21
C ARG A 126 18.03 -10.13 -2.48
N THR A 127 19.36 -10.04 -2.45
CA THR A 127 20.20 -11.07 -1.82
C THR A 127 19.95 -11.16 -0.31
N ALA A 128 19.89 -10.02 0.37
CA ALA A 128 19.64 -9.98 1.81
C ALA A 128 18.19 -10.41 2.14
N ALA A 129 17.23 -10.02 1.29
CA ALA A 129 15.84 -10.44 1.41
C ALA A 129 15.67 -11.97 1.30
N LEU A 130 16.34 -12.62 0.35
CA LEU A 130 16.33 -14.07 0.22
C LEU A 130 16.99 -14.76 1.42
N ALA A 131 18.14 -14.24 1.88
CA ALA A 131 18.80 -14.76 3.08
C ALA A 131 17.92 -14.61 4.34
N LEU A 132 17.20 -13.50 4.48
CA LEU A 132 16.23 -13.29 5.55
C LEU A 132 15.09 -14.31 5.47
N ALA A 133 14.56 -14.57 4.27
CA ALA A 133 13.52 -15.59 4.08
C ALA A 133 14.01 -16.99 4.50
N ASP A 134 15.23 -17.37 4.12
CA ASP A 134 15.83 -18.64 4.53
C ASP A 134 15.99 -18.73 6.07
N GLN A 135 16.41 -17.63 6.71
CA GLN A 135 16.49 -17.55 8.18
C GLN A 135 15.12 -17.71 8.84
N LEU A 136 14.07 -17.10 8.29
CA LEU A 136 12.70 -17.25 8.81
C LEU A 136 12.19 -18.69 8.67
N VAL A 137 12.52 -19.37 7.57
CA VAL A 137 12.17 -20.80 7.39
C VAL A 137 12.88 -21.67 8.42
N ALA A 138 14.18 -21.45 8.63
CA ALA A 138 14.94 -22.18 9.65
C ALA A 138 14.39 -21.92 11.06
N PHE A 139 14.13 -20.66 11.39
CA PHE A 139 13.53 -20.26 12.66
C PHE A 139 12.16 -20.91 12.88
N ALA A 140 11.29 -20.92 11.86
CA ALA A 140 9.98 -21.57 11.95
C ALA A 140 10.09 -23.08 12.20
N ALA A 141 11.07 -23.75 11.59
CA ALA A 141 11.34 -25.16 11.86
C ALA A 141 11.75 -25.39 13.32
N ASP A 142 12.57 -24.50 13.88
CA ASP A 142 13.00 -24.55 15.28
C ASP A 142 11.84 -24.32 16.26
N VAL A 143 11.00 -23.31 15.99
CA VAL A 143 9.77 -23.06 16.75
C VAL A 143 8.86 -24.29 16.72
N ARG A 144 8.72 -24.96 15.58
CA ARG A 144 7.93 -26.19 15.47
C ARG A 144 8.50 -27.32 16.33
N ARG A 145 9.83 -27.50 16.34
CA ARG A 145 10.48 -28.49 17.20
C ARG A 145 10.24 -28.20 18.67
N LEU A 146 10.34 -26.92 19.08
CA LEU A 146 10.03 -26.51 20.45
C LEU A 146 8.56 -26.76 20.80
N ALA A 147 7.63 -26.40 19.91
CA ALA A 147 6.19 -26.61 20.13
C ALA A 147 5.84 -28.09 20.33
N GLN A 148 6.53 -29.01 19.64
CA GLN A 148 6.35 -30.45 19.82
C GLN A 148 6.85 -30.98 21.18
N THR A 149 7.63 -30.20 21.93
CA THR A 149 8.04 -30.56 23.29
C THR A 149 7.02 -30.13 24.36
N LEU A 150 6.02 -29.33 23.97
CA LEU A 150 4.95 -28.94 24.87
C LEU A 150 4.09 -30.17 25.20
N PRO A 151 3.53 -30.25 26.42
CA PRO A 151 2.50 -31.24 26.69
C PRO A 151 1.32 -31.05 25.73
N ASP A 152 0.59 -32.13 25.45
CA ASP A 152 -0.67 -32.04 24.71
C ASP A 152 -1.56 -30.97 25.35
N ASP A 153 -2.28 -30.24 24.50
CA ASP A 153 -3.24 -29.25 24.96
C ASP A 153 -4.14 -29.90 26.01
N ALA A 154 -4.09 -29.37 27.23
CA ALA A 154 -5.03 -29.79 28.25
C ALA A 154 -6.43 -29.59 27.64
N PRO A 155 -7.32 -30.60 27.68
CA PRO A 155 -8.66 -30.44 27.14
C PRO A 155 -9.21 -29.16 27.75
N ALA A 156 -9.62 -28.21 26.89
CA ALA A 156 -10.09 -26.91 27.32
C ALA A 156 -11.08 -27.15 28.46
N ARG A 157 -10.73 -26.71 29.67
CA ARG A 157 -11.61 -26.91 30.83
C ARG A 157 -12.92 -26.24 30.46
N SER A 158 -13.94 -27.04 30.19
CA SER A 158 -15.22 -26.47 29.83
C SER A 158 -15.67 -25.62 31.02
N GLN A 159 -16.28 -24.47 30.75
CA GLN A 159 -16.86 -23.67 31.84
C GLN A 159 -17.86 -24.50 32.66
N ALA A 160 -18.46 -25.53 32.04
CA ALA A 160 -19.31 -26.51 32.71
C ALA A 160 -18.55 -27.35 33.75
N ASP A 161 -17.33 -27.84 33.46
CA ASP A 161 -16.52 -28.63 34.40
C ASP A 161 -16.01 -27.78 35.57
N GLU A 162 -15.66 -26.52 35.31
CA GLU A 162 -15.28 -25.56 36.35
C GLU A 162 -16.48 -25.17 37.23
N ALA A 163 -17.67 -25.00 36.63
CA ALA A 163 -18.91 -24.78 37.36
C ALA A 163 -19.29 -25.99 38.24
N LEU A 164 -19.15 -27.22 37.71
CA LEU A 164 -19.44 -28.44 38.46
C LEU A 164 -18.51 -28.60 39.68
N ARG A 165 -17.22 -28.30 39.51
CA ARG A 165 -16.25 -28.36 40.62
C ARG A 165 -16.56 -27.34 41.72
N ARG A 166 -17.01 -26.13 41.36
CA ARG A 166 -17.41 -25.11 42.36
C ARG A 166 -18.63 -25.53 43.17
N VAL A 167 -19.60 -26.20 42.52
CA VAL A 167 -20.77 -26.75 43.21
C VAL A 167 -20.37 -27.89 44.15
N GLN A 168 -19.44 -28.75 43.73
CA GLN A 168 -18.98 -29.89 44.53
C GLN A 168 -18.01 -29.51 45.67
N GLY A 169 -17.18 -28.47 45.49
CA GLY A 169 -16.22 -28.00 46.49
C GLY A 169 -16.79 -27.06 47.56
N GLY A 170 -18.02 -26.57 47.40
CA GLY A 170 -18.71 -25.70 48.36
C GLY A 170 -19.61 -26.43 49.37
N ALA A 171 -19.57 -27.76 49.42
CA ALA A 171 -20.42 -28.59 50.27
C ALA A 171 -19.71 -29.18 51.51
N ALA A 172 -18.59 -28.60 51.94
CA ALA A 172 -17.85 -28.99 53.14
C ALA A 172 -17.97 -27.93 54.24
#